data_AF-W9WH92-F1
#
_entry.id   AF-W9WH92-F1
#
_cell.length_a   1.000
_cell.length_b   1.000
_cell.length_c   1.000
_cell.angle_alpha   90.00
_cell.angle_beta   90.00
_cell.angle_gamma   90.00
#
_symmetry.space_group_name_H-M   'P 1'
#
loop_
_entity.id
_entity.type
_entity.pdbx_description
1 polymer ?
#
loop_
_entity_poly.entity_id
_entity_poly.type
_entity_poly.pdbx_seq_one_letter_code
_entity_poly.pdbx_strand_id
1 'polypeptide(L)'
;MQVPLDWSEPGGAKISLFMTKIKSTSTTNGSGNKIGSLLWNPGGPGVTASITCQLIATGQIEYFSPALYEHFDIIPQLFVDDAASFQRLADWNRAFGNSCWLTFGLALNQSLSGNATLLSTTVQTAVSNDAFSGIVIGCLDWTAKNALFPEHQALQQLGSVVAPHTLGANQFFQHSSWCINWPVPIANPPHWLNAAQVTKLPPDSVLLVNAEFDPETWYMWAQGLKDQLTTSAANGDSKAVVLMRKGDGHTSYAIQGQAARIMDAFWVNRTVPGNGTVVDS
;
A
#
# COMPACT_ATOMS: atom_id res chain seq x y z
N MET A 1 -12.13 -20.00 -3.82
CA MET A 1 -13.53 -19.70 -3.42
C MET A 1 -14.22 -18.94 -4.52
N GLN A 2 -15.55 -19.01 -4.64
CA GLN A 2 -16.31 -18.22 -5.60
C GLN A 2 -16.83 -16.94 -4.93
N VAL A 3 -16.62 -15.78 -5.56
CA VAL A 3 -17.17 -14.49 -5.12
C VAL A 3 -17.94 -13.86 -6.29
N PRO A 4 -18.92 -12.97 -6.04
CA PRO A 4 -19.56 -12.25 -7.13
C PRO A 4 -18.54 -11.36 -7.86
N LEU A 5 -18.68 -11.29 -9.19
CA LEU A 5 -17.94 -10.35 -10.03
C LEU A 5 -18.32 -8.91 -9.69
N ASP A 6 -19.60 -8.68 -9.40
CA ASP A 6 -20.16 -7.40 -8.98
C ASP A 6 -20.77 -7.54 -7.57
N TRP A 7 -20.21 -6.81 -6.60
CA TRP A 7 -20.67 -6.82 -5.21
C TRP A 7 -22.10 -6.28 -5.04
N SER A 8 -22.58 -5.45 -5.97
CA SER A 8 -23.97 -4.96 -5.99
C SER A 8 -24.95 -6.02 -6.51
N GLU A 9 -24.46 -7.02 -7.24
CA GLU A 9 -25.22 -8.16 -7.77
C GLU A 9 -24.69 -9.50 -7.21
N PRO A 10 -24.87 -9.80 -5.91
CA PRO A 10 -24.27 -10.97 -5.27
C PRO A 10 -24.75 -12.32 -5.85
N GLY A 11 -25.87 -12.34 -6.56
CA GLY A 11 -26.39 -13.50 -7.30
C GLY A 11 -25.92 -13.61 -8.75
N GLY A 12 -25.23 -12.59 -9.27
CA GLY A 12 -24.79 -12.49 -10.66
C GLY A 12 -23.60 -13.38 -11.00
N ALA A 13 -22.86 -13.01 -12.06
CA ALA A 13 -21.66 -13.72 -12.48
C ALA A 13 -20.65 -13.83 -11.34
N LYS A 14 -19.96 -14.97 -11.24
CA LYS A 14 -19.00 -15.25 -10.17
C LYS A 14 -17.59 -15.44 -10.73
N ILE A 15 -16.61 -15.04 -9.94
CA ILE A 15 -15.20 -15.26 -10.21
C ILE A 15 -14.58 -16.16 -9.14
N SER A 16 -13.59 -16.97 -9.57
CA SER A 16 -12.80 -17.81 -8.69
C SER A 16 -11.64 -17.01 -8.10
N LEU A 17 -11.56 -16.92 -6.77
CA LEU A 17 -10.40 -16.41 -6.06
C LEU A 17 -9.56 -17.55 -5.47
N PHE A 18 -8.23 -17.45 -5.61
CA PHE A 18 -7.24 -18.40 -5.12
C PHE A 18 -6.43 -17.85 -3.95
N MET A 19 -6.73 -18.28 -2.73
CA MET A 19 -6.07 -17.73 -1.55
C MET A 19 -4.89 -18.59 -1.13
N THR A 20 -3.71 -17.97 -0.98
CA THR A 20 -2.57 -18.60 -0.31
C THR A 20 -2.61 -18.34 1.19
N LYS A 21 -1.90 -19.14 1.98
CA LYS A 21 -1.83 -18.97 3.43
C LYS A 21 -0.49 -19.46 3.96
N ILE A 22 0.19 -18.65 4.76
CA ILE A 22 1.28 -19.10 5.63
C ILE A 22 0.64 -19.49 6.95
N LYS A 23 0.82 -20.75 7.37
CA LYS A 23 0.28 -21.22 8.66
C LYS A 23 1.13 -20.66 9.79
N SER A 24 0.48 -20.34 10.91
CA SER A 24 1.21 -19.93 12.10
C SER A 24 2.16 -21.03 12.58
N THR A 25 3.34 -20.66 13.07
CA THR A 25 4.31 -21.63 13.60
C THR A 25 3.74 -22.37 14.81
N SER A 26 2.86 -21.72 15.59
CA SER A 26 2.12 -22.36 16.67
C SER A 26 1.24 -23.52 16.21
N THR A 27 0.61 -23.37 15.04
CA THR A 27 -0.16 -24.47 14.43
C THR A 27 0.75 -25.61 14.00
N THR A 28 1.96 -25.30 13.51
CA THR A 28 2.90 -26.31 13.03
C THR A 28 3.62 -27.06 14.15
N ASN A 29 3.90 -26.39 15.27
CA ASN A 29 4.63 -26.96 16.40
C ASN A 29 3.73 -27.40 17.56
N GLY A 30 2.42 -27.10 17.50
CA GLY A 30 1.43 -27.52 18.50
C GLY A 30 1.41 -26.71 19.79
N SER A 31 2.06 -25.54 19.85
CA SER A 31 2.15 -24.73 21.09
C SER A 31 0.83 -24.10 21.56
N GLY A 32 -0.18 -23.98 20.69
CA GLY A 32 -1.50 -23.45 21.06
C GLY A 32 -1.60 -21.92 21.20
N ASN A 33 -0.52 -21.18 20.95
CA ASN A 33 -0.42 -19.71 21.01
C ASN A 33 -1.14 -18.97 19.86
N LYS A 34 -1.75 -19.68 18.91
CA LYS A 34 -2.44 -19.04 17.78
C LYS A 34 -3.63 -18.18 18.23
N ILE A 35 -3.61 -16.91 17.83
CA ILE A 35 -4.71 -15.95 17.99
C ILE A 35 -5.72 -16.07 16.85
N GLY A 36 -5.28 -16.15 15.59
CA GLY A 36 -6.21 -16.16 14.46
C GLY A 36 -5.57 -16.09 13.07
N SER A 37 -6.22 -15.37 12.16
CA SER A 37 -5.71 -15.10 10.81
C SER A 37 -5.51 -13.60 10.61
N LEU A 38 -4.39 -13.20 10.03
CA LEU A 38 -4.10 -11.83 9.63
C LEU A 38 -4.26 -11.72 8.12
N LEU A 39 -5.28 -11.00 7.67
CA LEU A 39 -5.39 -10.59 6.28
C LEU A 39 -4.44 -9.43 6.04
N TRP A 40 -3.54 -9.59 5.08
CA TRP A 40 -2.47 -8.65 4.82
C TRP A 40 -2.48 -8.17 3.37
N ASN A 41 -2.46 -6.86 3.21
CA ASN A 41 -2.18 -6.21 1.94
C ASN A 41 -0.90 -5.39 2.12
N PRO A 42 0.18 -5.65 1.35
CA PRO A 42 1.42 -4.89 1.42
C PRO A 42 1.27 -3.43 0.97
N GLY A 43 0.12 -3.04 0.38
CA GLY A 43 -0.09 -1.75 -0.26
C GLY A 43 0.21 -1.77 -1.76
N GLY A 44 -0.04 -0.65 -2.43
CA GLY A 44 0.32 -0.43 -3.84
C GLY A 44 1.23 0.79 -4.01
N PRO A 45 1.72 1.09 -5.24
CA PRO A 45 1.49 0.36 -6.48
C PRO A 45 2.64 -0.63 -6.77
N GLY A 46 2.33 -1.90 -7.01
CA GLY A 46 3.30 -2.79 -7.67
C GLY A 46 3.89 -3.92 -6.83
N VAL A 47 3.30 -4.27 -5.67
CA VAL A 47 3.67 -5.50 -4.98
C VAL A 47 2.46 -6.41 -4.82
N THR A 48 2.45 -7.50 -5.57
CA THR A 48 1.46 -8.56 -5.42
C THR A 48 1.67 -9.28 -4.07
N ALA A 49 0.68 -9.20 -3.18
CA ALA A 49 0.77 -9.79 -1.84
C ALA A 49 0.95 -11.31 -1.87
N SER A 50 0.34 -11.98 -2.85
CA SER A 50 0.44 -13.43 -3.03
C SER A 50 1.88 -13.87 -3.36
N ILE A 51 2.57 -13.10 -4.22
CA ILE A 51 3.99 -13.30 -4.58
C ILE A 51 4.87 -13.08 -3.35
N THR A 52 4.62 -11.99 -2.61
CA THR A 52 5.41 -11.70 -1.39
C THR A 52 5.21 -12.78 -0.32
N CYS A 53 3.99 -13.29 -0.18
CA CYS A 53 3.68 -14.41 0.70
C CYS A 53 4.42 -15.71 0.28
N GLN A 54 4.57 -15.97 -1.02
CA GLN A 54 5.39 -17.09 -1.50
C GLN A 54 6.88 -16.90 -1.15
N LEU A 55 7.44 -15.70 -1.35
CA LEU A 55 8.82 -15.37 -0.99
C LEU A 55 9.09 -15.55 0.50
N ILE A 56 8.14 -15.18 1.34
CA ILE A 56 8.18 -15.42 2.78
C ILE A 56 8.16 -16.93 3.07
N ALA A 57 7.23 -17.67 2.46
CA ALA A 57 7.07 -19.10 2.69
C ALA A 57 8.30 -19.92 2.26
N THR A 58 9.04 -19.47 1.24
CA THR A 58 10.30 -20.08 0.79
C THR A 58 11.53 -19.58 1.54
N GLY A 59 11.38 -18.63 2.48
CA GLY A 59 12.46 -18.05 3.26
C GLY A 59 13.37 -17.08 2.48
N GLN A 60 12.92 -16.58 1.34
CA GLN A 60 13.68 -15.64 0.52
C GLN A 60 13.59 -14.20 1.02
N ILE A 61 12.52 -13.86 1.76
CA ILE A 61 12.35 -12.57 2.42
C ILE A 61 11.81 -12.82 3.83
N GLU A 62 12.42 -12.17 4.81
CA GLU A 62 11.84 -12.03 6.15
C GLU A 62 11.08 -10.71 6.20
N TYR A 63 9.77 -10.77 6.44
CA TYR A 63 8.91 -9.60 6.43
C TYR A 63 8.25 -9.38 7.79
N PHE A 64 7.60 -10.41 8.32
CA PHE A 64 6.92 -10.32 9.61
C PHE A 64 7.84 -10.68 10.76
N SER A 65 7.54 -10.16 11.95
CA SER A 65 8.24 -10.55 13.16
C SER A 65 7.94 -12.01 13.50
N PRO A 66 8.82 -12.70 14.25
CA PRO A 66 8.54 -14.04 14.78
C PRO A 66 7.23 -14.10 15.57
N ALA A 67 6.88 -13.01 16.27
CA ALA A 67 5.66 -12.92 17.04
C ALA A 67 4.41 -13.02 16.14
N LEU A 68 4.38 -12.33 14.99
CA LEU A 68 3.23 -12.46 14.07
C LEU A 68 3.15 -13.85 13.44
N TYR A 69 4.28 -14.45 13.06
CA TYR A 69 4.27 -15.83 12.55
C TYR A 69 3.81 -16.85 13.59
N GLU A 70 4.09 -16.63 14.87
CA GLU A 70 3.62 -17.52 15.93
C GLU A 70 2.10 -17.43 16.12
N HIS A 71 1.57 -16.21 16.15
CA HIS A 71 0.19 -15.97 16.59
C HIS A 71 -0.82 -15.96 15.44
N PHE A 72 -0.41 -15.79 14.18
CA PHE A 72 -1.33 -15.65 13.06
C PHE A 72 -1.05 -16.57 11.89
N ASP A 73 -2.12 -17.11 11.29
CA ASP A 73 -2.07 -17.50 9.87
C ASP A 73 -2.03 -16.23 9.02
N ILE A 74 -1.00 -16.06 8.19
CA ILE A 74 -0.90 -14.89 7.29
C ILE A 74 -1.62 -15.21 5.98
N ILE A 75 -2.58 -14.38 5.63
CA ILE A 75 -3.39 -14.49 4.42
C ILE A 75 -3.16 -13.24 3.58
N PRO A 76 -2.49 -13.31 2.42
CA PRO A 76 -2.28 -12.15 1.56
C PRO A 76 -3.54 -11.79 0.76
N GLN A 77 -3.73 -10.50 0.49
CA GLN A 77 -4.75 -10.01 -0.46
C GLN A 77 -4.36 -10.39 -1.90
N LEU A 78 -5.18 -11.22 -2.51
CA LEU A 78 -5.04 -11.81 -3.85
C LEU A 78 -4.80 -10.79 -4.98
N PHE A 79 -3.74 -10.98 -5.77
CA PHE A 79 -3.73 -10.91 -7.24
C PHE A 79 -2.72 -11.99 -7.71
N VAL A 80 -2.93 -12.62 -8.87
CA VAL A 80 -2.15 -13.80 -9.30
C VAL A 80 -1.35 -13.44 -10.53
N ASP A 81 -0.03 -13.35 -10.41
CA ASP A 81 0.85 -13.17 -11.56
C ASP A 81 2.04 -14.15 -11.44
N ASP A 82 2.40 -14.76 -12.57
CA ASP A 82 3.28 -15.92 -12.69
C ASP A 82 4.72 -15.78 -12.13
N ALA A 83 5.48 -16.88 -12.20
CA ALA A 83 6.87 -16.96 -11.74
C ALA A 83 7.86 -16.01 -12.47
N ALA A 84 7.49 -15.43 -13.62
CA ALA A 84 8.31 -14.42 -14.30
C ALA A 84 8.05 -13.01 -13.73
N SER A 85 6.82 -12.72 -13.29
CA SER A 85 6.53 -11.52 -12.48
C SER A 85 7.22 -11.59 -11.11
N PHE A 86 7.33 -12.77 -10.52
CA PHE A 86 8.08 -13.04 -9.29
C PHE A 86 9.55 -12.59 -9.35
N GLN A 87 10.28 -12.90 -10.42
CA GLN A 87 11.69 -12.52 -10.52
C GLN A 87 11.85 -10.99 -10.69
N ARG A 88 10.99 -10.35 -11.48
CA ARG A 88 11.01 -8.88 -11.68
C ARG A 88 10.75 -8.11 -10.39
N LEU A 89 9.81 -8.58 -9.57
CA LEU A 89 9.41 -7.93 -8.32
C LEU A 89 10.42 -8.19 -7.19
N ALA A 90 11.01 -9.39 -7.14
CA ALA A 90 12.12 -9.70 -6.23
C ALA A 90 13.39 -8.90 -6.56
N ASP A 91 13.64 -8.63 -7.84
CA ASP A 91 14.76 -7.80 -8.29
C ASP A 91 14.49 -6.31 -8.04
N TRP A 92 13.23 -5.86 -8.18
CA TRP A 92 12.78 -4.54 -7.76
C TRP A 92 12.98 -4.34 -6.24
N ASN A 93 12.42 -5.21 -5.40
CA ASN A 93 12.58 -5.10 -3.94
C ASN A 93 14.04 -5.21 -3.46
N ARG A 94 14.88 -6.01 -4.13
CA ARG A 94 16.34 -6.04 -3.84
C ARG A 94 17.06 -4.76 -4.22
N ALA A 95 16.60 -4.04 -5.24
CA ALA A 95 17.13 -2.74 -5.62
C ALA A 95 16.64 -1.59 -4.71
N PHE A 96 15.45 -1.74 -4.10
CA PHE A 96 14.83 -0.73 -3.24
C PHE A 96 15.09 -0.93 -1.73
N GLY A 97 15.45 -2.14 -1.29
CA GLY A 97 15.62 -2.49 0.13
C GLY A 97 16.89 -1.94 0.81
N ASN A 98 17.82 -1.37 0.05
CA ASN A 98 18.97 -0.64 0.59
C ASN A 98 18.90 0.80 0.11
N SER A 99 18.73 1.74 1.05
CA SER A 99 18.78 3.21 0.87
C SER A 99 18.58 3.64 -0.58
N CYS A 100 17.33 3.88 -1.00
CA CYS A 100 17.01 4.36 -2.36
C CYS A 100 17.94 5.49 -2.82
N TRP A 101 18.44 6.29 -1.87
CA TRP A 101 19.47 7.32 -2.03
C TRP A 101 20.79 6.84 -2.63
N LEU A 102 21.31 5.67 -2.23
CA LEU A 102 22.55 5.11 -2.79
C LEU A 102 22.33 4.69 -4.24
N THR A 103 21.28 3.92 -4.51
CA THR A 103 20.92 3.49 -5.86
C THR A 103 20.65 4.69 -6.77
N PHE A 104 19.94 5.70 -6.26
CA PHE A 104 19.68 6.95 -6.96
C PHE A 104 20.97 7.73 -7.24
N GLY A 105 21.87 7.85 -6.24
CA GLY A 105 23.17 8.50 -6.42
C GLY A 105 24.03 7.82 -7.49
N LEU A 106 24.04 6.48 -7.52
CA LEU A 106 24.70 5.70 -8.58
C LEU A 106 24.06 5.96 -9.95
N ALA A 107 22.73 5.99 -10.03
CA ALA A 107 21.99 6.26 -11.26
C ALA A 107 22.27 7.67 -11.80
N LEU A 108 22.34 8.67 -10.93
CA LEU A 108 22.74 10.03 -11.28
C LEU A 108 24.19 10.08 -11.78
N ASN A 109 25.12 9.40 -11.11
CA ASN A 109 26.51 9.39 -11.53
C ASN A 109 26.70 8.75 -12.92
N GLN A 110 25.98 7.66 -13.20
CA GLN A 110 25.99 7.03 -14.52
C GLN A 110 25.38 7.95 -15.59
N SER A 111 24.29 8.66 -15.27
CA SER A 111 23.63 9.54 -16.24
C SER A 111 24.48 10.76 -16.60
N LEU A 112 25.24 11.30 -15.64
CA LEU A 112 26.25 12.34 -15.90
C LEU A 112 27.34 11.89 -16.89
N SER A 113 27.59 10.58 -16.96
CA SER A 113 28.51 9.96 -17.93
C SER A 113 27.82 9.51 -19.23
N GLY A 114 26.56 9.92 -19.45
CA GLY A 114 25.76 9.58 -20.63
C GLY A 114 25.02 8.23 -20.56
N ASN A 115 25.09 7.51 -19.44
CA ASN A 115 24.38 6.25 -19.25
C ASN A 115 23.18 6.42 -18.31
N ALA A 116 21.98 6.59 -18.89
CA ALA A 116 20.74 6.77 -18.14
C ALA A 116 19.96 5.46 -17.91
N THR A 117 20.55 4.27 -18.12
CA THR A 117 19.82 2.99 -18.04
C THR A 117 19.12 2.81 -16.69
N LEU A 118 19.78 3.15 -15.58
CA LEU A 118 19.19 3.04 -14.22
C LEU A 118 18.03 4.02 -13.96
N LEU A 119 17.91 5.10 -14.74
CA LEU A 119 16.81 6.06 -14.66
C LEU A 119 15.73 5.83 -15.72
N SER A 120 15.97 4.91 -16.66
CA SER A 120 15.05 4.65 -17.76
C SER A 120 13.90 3.75 -17.34
N THR A 121 12.70 4.03 -17.84
CA THR A 121 11.54 3.15 -17.67
C THR A 121 11.58 2.02 -18.69
N THR A 122 11.34 0.79 -18.24
CA THR A 122 11.22 -0.36 -19.13
C THR A 122 9.92 -0.26 -19.93
N VAL A 123 10.00 -0.47 -21.25
CA VAL A 123 8.81 -0.57 -22.10
C VAL A 123 8.04 -1.82 -21.71
N GLN A 124 6.78 -1.66 -21.33
CA GLN A 124 5.91 -2.78 -21.00
C GLN A 124 5.43 -3.47 -22.28
N THR A 125 5.73 -4.77 -22.42
CA THR A 125 5.48 -5.52 -23.67
C THR A 125 4.36 -6.56 -23.57
N ALA A 126 3.75 -6.73 -22.40
CA ALA A 126 2.73 -7.75 -22.17
C ALA A 126 1.57 -7.22 -21.31
N VAL A 127 0.34 -7.62 -21.67
CA VAL A 127 -0.90 -7.26 -20.94
C VAL A 127 -0.96 -7.83 -19.52
N SER A 128 -0.12 -8.81 -19.20
CA SER A 128 0.04 -9.35 -17.84
C SER A 128 0.90 -8.45 -16.94
N ASN A 129 1.40 -7.32 -17.45
CA ASN A 129 2.13 -6.36 -16.64
C ASN A 129 1.18 -5.60 -15.70
N ASP A 130 1.59 -5.47 -14.44
CA ASP A 130 0.84 -4.83 -13.36
C ASP A 130 0.55 -3.34 -13.60
N ALA A 131 1.36 -2.66 -14.43
CA ALA A 131 1.10 -1.27 -14.82
C ALA A 131 -0.29 -1.10 -15.47
N PHE A 132 -0.76 -2.09 -16.25
CA PHE A 132 -2.10 -2.03 -16.86
C PHE A 132 -3.20 -2.12 -15.79
N SER A 133 -3.05 -3.03 -14.83
CA SER A 133 -3.98 -3.15 -13.70
C SER A 133 -3.99 -1.87 -12.85
N GLY A 134 -2.82 -1.28 -12.60
CA GLY A 134 -2.70 -0.01 -11.87
C GLY A 134 -3.45 1.14 -12.56
N ILE A 135 -3.33 1.27 -13.88
CA ILE A 135 -4.07 2.28 -14.66
C ILE A 135 -5.58 2.04 -14.55
N VAL A 136 -6.04 0.81 -14.79
CA VAL A 136 -7.48 0.48 -14.77
C VAL A 136 -8.08 0.75 -13.39
N ILE A 137 -7.45 0.24 -12.32
CA ILE A 137 -7.93 0.45 -10.94
C ILE A 137 -7.92 1.94 -10.61
N GLY A 138 -6.81 2.64 -10.88
CA GLY A 138 -6.68 4.07 -10.63
C GLY A 138 -7.78 4.90 -11.31
N CYS A 139 -8.06 4.63 -12.59
CA CYS A 139 -9.08 5.38 -13.34
C CYS A 139 -10.53 4.98 -12.98
N LEU A 140 -10.76 3.82 -12.37
CA LEU A 140 -12.07 3.41 -11.88
C LEU A 140 -12.36 3.89 -10.44
N ASP A 141 -11.33 4.13 -9.64
CA ASP A 141 -11.45 4.56 -8.23
C ASP A 141 -11.34 6.08 -8.03
N TRP A 142 -10.68 6.81 -8.95
CA TRP A 142 -10.42 8.24 -8.77
C TRP A 142 -11.15 9.11 -9.78
N THR A 143 -11.73 10.21 -9.27
CA THR A 143 -12.22 11.31 -10.10
C THR A 143 -11.05 12.24 -10.43
N ALA A 144 -10.52 12.17 -11.65
CA ALA A 144 -9.59 13.18 -12.11
C ALA A 144 -10.34 14.52 -12.22
N LYS A 145 -10.21 15.39 -11.22
CA LYS A 145 -10.72 16.77 -11.29
C LYS A 145 -10.03 17.62 -12.36
N ASN A 146 -8.92 17.12 -12.91
CA ASN A 146 -8.09 17.73 -13.95
C ASN A 146 -8.11 16.86 -15.21
N ALA A 147 -9.32 16.47 -15.64
CA ALA A 147 -9.51 15.51 -16.75
C ALA A 147 -9.21 16.13 -18.11
N LEU A 148 -9.04 17.46 -18.19
CA LEU A 148 -8.71 18.16 -19.43
C LEU A 148 -7.22 18.47 -19.52
N PHE A 149 -6.69 18.38 -20.75
CA PHE A 149 -5.29 18.68 -21.04
C PHE A 149 -4.81 20.05 -20.53
N PRO A 150 -5.57 21.17 -20.67
CA PRO A 150 -5.14 22.47 -20.13
C PRO A 150 -5.02 22.51 -18.61
N GLU A 151 -5.87 21.77 -17.89
CA GLU A 151 -5.82 21.68 -16.42
C GLU A 151 -4.57 20.92 -15.98
N HIS A 152 -4.22 19.85 -16.70
CA HIS A 152 -3.00 19.09 -16.48
C HIS A 152 -1.74 19.93 -16.73
N GLN A 153 -1.73 20.73 -17.80
CA GLN A 153 -0.63 21.66 -18.10
C GLN A 153 -0.49 22.74 -17.01
N ALA A 154 -1.59 23.29 -16.51
CA ALA A 154 -1.56 24.27 -15.42
C ALA A 154 -0.98 23.67 -14.12
N LEU A 155 -1.34 22.42 -13.80
CA LEU A 155 -0.76 21.70 -12.68
C LEU A 155 0.74 21.43 -12.85
N GLN A 156 1.20 21.10 -14.05
CA GLN A 156 2.62 20.94 -14.32
C GLN A 156 3.40 22.24 -14.11
N GLN A 157 2.83 23.37 -14.57
CA GLN A 157 3.43 24.69 -14.36
C GLN A 157 3.56 25.02 -12.87
N LEU A 158 2.48 24.83 -12.10
CA LEU A 158 2.52 24.98 -10.64
C LEU A 158 3.57 24.05 -10.02
N GLY A 159 3.58 22.79 -10.44
CA GLY A 159 4.52 21.75 -10.01
C GLY A 159 5.98 22.16 -10.20
N SER A 160 6.32 22.79 -11.32
CA SER A 160 7.69 23.25 -11.57
C SER A 160 8.16 24.37 -10.63
N VAL A 161 7.23 25.12 -10.04
CA VAL A 161 7.51 26.16 -9.04
C VAL A 161 7.60 25.56 -7.64
N VAL A 162 6.64 24.71 -7.25
CA VAL A 162 6.57 24.18 -5.88
C VAL A 162 7.50 22.99 -5.63
N ALA A 163 7.86 22.25 -6.69
CA ALA A 163 8.74 21.09 -6.65
C ALA A 163 9.77 21.16 -7.80
N PRO A 164 10.71 22.11 -7.78
CA PRO A 164 11.60 22.41 -8.90
C PRO A 164 12.54 21.25 -9.27
N HIS A 165 12.86 20.36 -8.33
CA HIS A 165 13.70 19.20 -8.60
C HIS A 165 12.99 18.11 -9.41
N THR A 166 11.68 17.94 -9.23
CA THR A 166 10.88 16.94 -9.97
C THR A 166 10.04 17.58 -11.07
N LEU A 167 10.04 18.92 -11.16
CA LEU A 167 9.18 19.70 -12.05
C LEU A 167 7.69 19.37 -11.90
N GLY A 168 7.28 18.98 -10.69
CA GLY A 168 5.92 18.53 -10.39
C GLY A 168 5.64 17.06 -10.70
N ALA A 169 6.60 16.31 -11.26
CA ALA A 169 6.43 14.88 -11.50
C ALA A 169 6.25 14.13 -10.17
N ASN A 170 5.14 13.41 -10.05
CA ASN A 170 4.82 12.53 -8.93
C ASN A 170 3.80 11.48 -9.39
N GLN A 171 3.60 10.44 -8.58
CA GLN A 171 2.70 9.32 -8.90
C GLN A 171 1.27 9.78 -9.23
N PHE A 172 0.74 10.75 -8.48
CA PHE A 172 -0.61 11.27 -8.69
C PHE A 172 -0.73 12.08 -10.00
N PHE A 173 0.27 12.90 -10.32
CA PHE A 173 0.34 13.60 -11.60
C PHE A 173 0.36 12.61 -12.77
N GLN A 174 1.14 11.53 -12.65
CA GLN A 174 1.17 10.45 -13.63
C GLN A 174 -0.19 9.73 -13.77
N HIS A 175 -0.83 9.36 -12.66
CA HIS A 175 -2.16 8.73 -12.68
C HIS A 175 -3.21 9.64 -13.33
N SER A 176 -3.22 10.92 -12.98
CA SER A 176 -4.16 11.88 -13.57
C SER A 176 -3.97 12.01 -15.09
N SER A 177 -2.73 11.89 -15.59
CA SER A 177 -2.46 11.92 -17.04
C SER A 177 -2.96 10.67 -17.76
N TRP A 178 -2.88 9.49 -17.13
CA TRP A 178 -3.33 8.22 -17.70
C TRP A 178 -4.85 8.13 -17.84
N CYS A 179 -5.58 8.82 -16.97
CA CYS A 179 -7.04 8.79 -16.97
C CYS A 179 -7.68 9.88 -17.86
N ILE A 180 -6.88 10.71 -18.54
CA ILE A 180 -7.42 11.70 -19.50
C ILE A 180 -8.18 10.94 -20.60
N ASN A 181 -9.45 11.28 -20.78
CA ASN A 181 -10.34 10.66 -21.76
C ASN A 181 -10.55 9.13 -21.55
N TRP A 182 -10.44 8.65 -20.30
CA TRP A 182 -10.73 7.26 -19.95
C TRP A 182 -12.15 6.86 -20.39
N PRO A 183 -12.34 5.75 -21.13
CA PRO A 183 -13.59 5.47 -21.83
C PRO A 183 -14.65 4.77 -20.96
N VAL A 184 -14.29 4.36 -19.73
CA VAL A 184 -15.19 3.62 -18.83
C VAL A 184 -15.63 4.55 -17.68
N PRO A 185 -16.92 4.56 -17.29
CA PRO A 185 -17.37 5.32 -16.13
C PRO A 185 -16.63 4.92 -14.85
N ILE A 186 -16.41 5.89 -13.98
CA ILE A 186 -15.81 5.70 -12.65
C ILE A 186 -16.73 4.81 -11.83
N ALA A 187 -16.20 3.72 -11.28
CA ALA A 187 -16.97 2.72 -10.56
C ALA A 187 -17.07 3.02 -9.06
N ASN A 188 -16.02 3.62 -8.47
CA ASN A 188 -15.91 3.83 -7.04
C ASN A 188 -15.34 5.22 -6.72
N PRO A 189 -16.10 6.30 -6.98
CA PRO A 189 -15.61 7.66 -6.76
C PRO A 189 -15.30 7.93 -5.27
N PRO A 190 -14.37 8.84 -4.96
CA PRO A 190 -14.06 9.23 -3.58
C PRO A 190 -15.32 9.68 -2.81
N HIS A 191 -15.52 9.12 -1.63
CA HIS A 191 -16.67 9.38 -0.77
C HIS A 191 -16.28 9.30 0.71
N TRP A 192 -17.13 9.86 1.57
CA TRP A 192 -16.97 9.74 3.01
C TRP A 192 -17.30 8.32 3.49
N LEU A 193 -16.58 7.85 4.51
CA LEU A 193 -16.84 6.54 5.10
C LEU A 193 -18.28 6.41 5.61
N ASN A 194 -18.90 5.26 5.34
CA ASN A 194 -20.27 4.97 5.76
C ASN A 194 -20.40 4.96 7.29
N ALA A 195 -21.17 5.89 7.85
CA ALA A 195 -21.34 6.06 9.29
C ALA A 195 -21.85 4.79 10.00
N ALA A 196 -22.77 4.05 9.39
CA ALA A 196 -23.31 2.82 9.98
C ALA A 196 -22.26 1.70 10.03
N GLN A 197 -21.29 1.67 9.11
CA GLN A 197 -20.18 0.72 9.17
C GLN A 197 -19.11 1.18 10.17
N VAL A 198 -18.74 2.47 10.17
CA VAL A 198 -17.76 3.03 11.10
C VAL A 198 -18.21 2.87 12.56
N THR A 199 -19.50 3.06 12.83
CA THR A 199 -20.07 2.90 14.18
C THR A 199 -19.89 1.47 14.75
N LYS A 200 -19.80 0.44 13.90
CA LYS A 200 -19.59 -0.95 14.33
C LYS A 200 -18.15 -1.23 14.77
N LEU A 201 -17.21 -0.36 14.43
CA LEU A 201 -15.82 -0.54 14.82
C LEU A 201 -15.66 -0.31 16.33
N PRO A 202 -14.90 -1.16 17.05
CA PRO A 202 -14.52 -0.86 18.42
C PRO A 202 -13.67 0.43 18.48
N PRO A 203 -13.69 1.16 19.61
CA PRO A 203 -12.77 2.28 19.84
C PRO A 203 -11.31 1.86 19.63
N ASP A 204 -10.51 2.75 19.04
CA ASP A 204 -9.07 2.57 18.82
C ASP A 204 -8.66 1.24 18.15
N SER A 205 -9.56 0.64 17.38
CA SER A 205 -9.34 -0.65 16.71
C SER A 205 -8.60 -0.55 15.37
N VAL A 206 -8.29 0.66 14.93
CA VAL A 206 -7.53 0.95 13.71
C VAL A 206 -6.23 1.68 14.09
N LEU A 207 -5.08 1.11 13.71
CA LEU A 207 -3.78 1.77 13.85
C LEU A 207 -3.36 2.32 12.48
N LEU A 208 -3.26 3.64 12.38
CA LEU A 208 -2.72 4.33 11.20
C LEU A 208 -1.25 4.64 11.45
N VAL A 209 -0.36 4.18 10.57
CA VAL A 209 1.08 4.38 10.71
C VAL A 209 1.63 5.07 9.48
N ASN A 210 2.23 6.24 9.67
CA ASN A 210 2.81 7.03 8.58
C ASN A 210 4.20 7.54 8.95
N ALA A 211 5.06 7.65 7.95
CA ALA A 211 6.31 8.39 8.09
C ALA A 211 6.04 9.90 8.10
N GLU A 212 6.90 10.67 8.78
CA GLU A 212 6.84 12.12 8.80
C GLU A 212 6.99 12.70 7.38
N PHE A 213 7.92 12.14 6.60
CA PHE A 213 8.19 12.53 5.21
C PHE A 213 7.88 11.40 4.23
N ASP A 214 6.66 10.82 4.32
CA ASP A 214 6.16 9.85 3.35
C ASP A 214 5.88 10.56 2.00
N PRO A 215 6.59 10.23 0.91
CA PRO A 215 6.45 10.92 -0.37
C PRO A 215 5.22 10.45 -1.18
N GLU A 216 4.57 9.35 -0.79
CA GLU A 216 3.42 8.78 -1.51
C GLU A 216 2.11 8.98 -0.75
N THR A 217 2.10 8.69 0.56
CA THR A 217 0.89 8.80 1.40
C THR A 217 1.13 9.76 2.56
N TRP A 218 0.93 11.04 2.27
CA TRP A 218 1.23 12.13 3.19
C TRP A 218 0.51 11.99 4.55
N TYR A 219 1.21 12.30 5.64
CA TYR A 219 0.70 12.28 7.01
C TYR A 219 -0.67 12.97 7.19
N MET A 220 -0.92 14.08 6.48
CA MET A 220 -2.20 14.78 6.53
C MET A 220 -3.38 13.92 6.07
N TRP A 221 -3.14 12.96 5.16
CA TRP A 221 -4.18 12.02 4.73
C TRP A 221 -4.50 11.01 5.82
N ALA A 222 -3.51 10.57 6.59
CA ALA A 222 -3.72 9.72 7.75
C ALA A 222 -4.54 10.43 8.83
N GLN A 223 -4.24 11.71 9.09
CA GLN A 223 -5.06 12.53 9.99
C GLN A 223 -6.48 12.71 9.45
N GLY A 224 -6.64 13.02 8.17
CA GLY A 224 -7.95 13.12 7.54
C GLY A 224 -8.76 11.81 7.66
N LEU A 225 -8.14 10.65 7.49
CA LEU A 225 -8.78 9.35 7.67
C LEU A 225 -9.17 9.10 9.14
N LYS A 226 -8.29 9.42 10.09
CA LYS A 226 -8.63 9.36 11.53
C LYS A 226 -9.83 10.24 11.85
N ASP A 227 -9.89 11.44 11.28
CA ASP A 227 -11.00 12.35 11.45
C ASP A 227 -12.28 11.75 10.88
N GLN A 228 -12.27 11.19 9.67
CA GLN A 228 -13.46 10.51 9.13
C GLN A 228 -13.91 9.35 10.02
N LEU A 229 -12.97 8.54 10.50
CA LEU A 229 -13.24 7.41 11.38
C LEU A 229 -13.80 7.84 12.75
N THR A 230 -13.55 9.08 13.16
CA THR A 230 -14.10 9.65 14.39
C THR A 230 -15.45 10.32 14.13
N THR A 231 -15.53 11.21 13.14
CA THR A 231 -16.74 12.01 12.84
C THR A 231 -17.87 11.17 12.26
N SER A 232 -17.56 10.08 11.55
CA SER A 232 -18.58 9.15 11.03
C SER A 232 -19.10 8.17 12.08
N ALA A 233 -18.47 8.07 13.26
CA ALA A 233 -18.97 7.24 14.35
C ALA A 233 -20.14 7.96 15.05
N ALA A 234 -21.31 7.32 15.11
CA ALA A 234 -22.52 7.94 15.68
C ALA A 234 -22.38 8.33 17.16
N ASN A 235 -21.43 7.71 17.88
CA ASN A 235 -21.14 7.98 19.29
C ASN A 235 -19.96 8.94 19.52
N GLY A 236 -19.29 9.40 18.46
CA GLY A 236 -18.15 10.32 18.53
C GLY A 236 -16.83 9.70 19.01
N ASP A 237 -16.78 8.38 19.24
CA ASP A 237 -15.55 7.70 19.64
C ASP A 237 -14.54 7.71 18.49
N SER A 238 -13.27 7.98 18.81
CA SER A 238 -12.21 7.73 17.84
C SER A 238 -12.08 6.22 17.60
N LYS A 239 -12.14 5.83 16.32
CA LYS A 239 -11.92 4.43 15.92
C LYS A 239 -10.47 4.15 15.54
N ALA A 240 -9.66 5.21 15.44
CA ALA A 240 -8.30 5.13 14.96
C ALA A 240 -7.32 5.93 15.82
N VAL A 241 -6.14 5.35 16.01
CA VAL A 241 -4.97 6.03 16.56
C VAL A 241 -3.92 6.21 15.47
N VAL A 242 -3.22 7.35 15.51
CA VAL A 242 -2.12 7.65 14.58
C VAL A 242 -0.79 7.48 15.31
N LEU A 243 0.07 6.66 14.72
CA LEU A 243 1.47 6.48 15.08
C LEU A 243 2.33 7.14 13.98
N MET A 244 3.22 8.05 14.37
CA MET A 244 4.15 8.67 13.44
C MET A 244 5.54 8.07 13.58
N ARG A 245 6.15 7.69 12.46
CA ARG A 245 7.57 7.34 12.37
C ARG A 245 8.34 8.56 11.88
N LYS A 246 9.30 9.05 12.66
CA LYS A 246 10.17 10.15 12.27
C LYS A 246 11.08 9.71 11.12
N GLY A 247 11.20 10.53 10.09
CA GLY A 247 12.07 10.26 8.93
C GLY A 247 11.30 10.07 7.63
N ASP A 248 12.06 9.75 6.59
CA ASP A 248 11.58 9.55 5.22
C ASP A 248 11.21 8.09 4.91
N GLY A 249 10.66 7.92 3.71
CA GLY A 249 10.31 6.62 3.14
C GLY A 249 8.82 6.34 3.19
N HIS A 250 8.38 5.50 2.25
CA HIS A 250 7.00 5.07 2.15
C HIS A 250 6.76 3.82 3.02
N THR A 251 5.61 3.79 3.72
CA THR A 251 5.26 2.75 4.71
C THR A 251 6.20 2.72 5.93
N SER A 252 6.05 1.74 6.83
CA SER A 252 6.83 1.66 8.07
C SER A 252 7.10 0.25 8.60
N TYR A 253 6.29 -0.75 8.24
CA TYR A 253 6.43 -2.08 8.83
C TYR A 253 7.68 -2.82 8.33
N ALA A 254 7.92 -2.83 7.01
CA ALA A 254 9.04 -3.53 6.40
C ALA A 254 10.42 -2.93 6.76
N ILE A 255 10.45 -1.64 7.12
CA ILE A 255 11.64 -0.92 7.58
C ILE A 255 12.07 -1.40 8.98
N GLN A 256 11.20 -2.12 9.69
CA GLN A 256 11.40 -2.62 11.05
C GLN A 256 11.50 -1.47 12.07
N GLY A 257 12.25 -1.64 13.16
CA GLY A 257 12.43 -0.60 14.16
C GLY A 257 11.28 -0.48 15.17
N GLN A 258 11.14 0.70 15.79
CA GLN A 258 10.15 0.92 16.86
C GLN A 258 8.72 0.87 16.34
N ALA A 259 8.46 1.43 15.15
CA ALA A 259 7.13 1.45 14.56
C ALA A 259 6.60 0.02 14.32
N ALA A 260 7.43 -0.87 13.77
CA ALA A 260 7.08 -2.28 13.56
C ALA A 260 6.76 -3.00 14.88
N ARG A 261 7.54 -2.78 15.95
CA ARG A 261 7.26 -3.37 17.27
C ARG A 261 5.94 -2.90 17.87
N ILE A 262 5.55 -1.64 17.66
CA ILE A 262 4.24 -1.15 18.10
C ILE A 262 3.13 -1.80 17.27
N MET A 263 3.31 -1.95 15.95
CA MET A 263 2.37 -2.67 15.10
C MET A 263 2.21 -4.14 15.56
N ASP A 264 3.31 -4.82 15.90
CA ASP A 264 3.27 -6.18 16.46
C ASP A 264 2.48 -6.23 17.77
N ALA A 265 2.77 -5.32 18.71
CA ALA A 265 2.07 -5.25 20.00
C ALA A 265 0.58 -4.92 19.84
N PHE A 266 0.22 -4.12 18.83
CA PHE A 266 -1.18 -3.83 18.49
C PHE A 266 -1.93 -5.08 18.02
N TRP A 267 -1.29 -5.92 17.19
CA TRP A 267 -1.92 -7.14 16.71
C TRP A 267 -1.93 -8.28 17.73
N VAL A 268 -0.77 -8.55 18.35
CA VAL A 268 -0.59 -9.70 19.25
C VAL A 268 -1.20 -9.42 20.62
N ASN A 269 -0.89 -8.26 21.20
CA ASN A 269 -1.26 -7.93 22.59
C ASN A 269 -2.46 -6.99 22.69
N ARG A 270 -3.02 -6.52 21.56
CA ARG A 270 -4.03 -5.45 21.52
C ARG A 270 -3.59 -4.18 22.25
N THR A 271 -2.28 -3.94 22.29
CA THR A 271 -1.71 -2.75 22.92
C THR A 271 -1.85 -1.56 21.97
N VAL A 272 -2.66 -0.58 22.37
CA VAL A 272 -2.87 0.65 21.61
C VAL A 272 -1.81 1.68 22.03
N PRO A 273 -1.02 2.26 21.11
CA PRO A 273 -0.10 3.34 21.46
C PRO A 273 -0.88 4.58 21.90
N GLY A 274 -0.25 5.45 22.70
CA GLY A 274 -0.83 6.75 23.03
C GLY A 274 -1.12 7.55 21.75
N ASN A 275 -2.22 8.30 21.73
CA ASN A 275 -2.55 9.13 20.57
C ASN A 275 -1.44 10.17 20.30
N GLY A 276 -0.97 10.26 19.06
CA GLY A 276 0.12 11.15 18.68
C GLY A 276 1.50 10.64 19.08
N THR A 277 1.65 9.34 19.39
CA THR A 277 2.97 8.73 19.60
C THR A 277 3.85 8.95 18.37
N VAL A 278 5.07 9.42 18.61
CA VAL A 278 6.12 9.57 17.60
C VAL A 278 7.29 8.67 17.99
N VAL A 279 7.79 7.88 17.04
CA VAL A 279 8.94 7.00 17.22
C VAL A 279 10.02 7.29 16.18
N ASP A 280 11.27 7.04 16.53
CA ASP A 280 12.37 7.11 15.57
C ASP A 280 12.32 5.95 14.57
N SER A 281 12.88 6.19 13.37
CA SER A 281 13.04 5.17 12.33
C SER A 281 14.06 4.09 12.68
#